data_AF-A0A9W7EFX5-F1
#
_entry.id   AF-A0A9W7EFX5-F1
#
_cell.length_a   1.000
_cell.length_b   1.000
_cell.length_c   1.000
_cell.angle_alpha   90.00
_cell.angle_beta   90.00
_cell.angle_gamma   90.00
#
_symmetry.space_group_name_H-M   'P 1'
#
loop_
_entity.id
_entity.type
_entity.pdbx_description
1 polymer ?
#
loop_
_entity_poly.entity_id
_entity_poly.type
_entity_poly.pdbx_seq_one_letter_code
_entity_poly.pdbx_strand_id
1 'polypeptide(L)' 'MPKPNVLTSAFSLMSTSCPKDITTYAKCVLDNHTNGSLEQGNCQKEFAALRRCFDQCRKKLRGGKR' A
#
# COMPACT_ATOMS: atom_id res chain seq x y z
N MET A 1 4.49 -5.98 -25.37
CA MET A 1 4.23 -6.36 -23.96
C MET A 1 4.42 -5.13 -23.09
N PRO A 2 3.42 -4.68 -22.32
CA PRO A 2 3.58 -3.51 -21.45
C PRO A 2 4.65 -3.81 -20.40
N LYS A 3 5.63 -2.90 -20.25
CA LYS A 3 6.64 -2.98 -19.21
C LYS A 3 5.94 -2.91 -17.84
N PRO A 4 6.31 -3.73 -16.85
CA PRO A 4 5.68 -3.67 -15.53
C PRO A 4 5.93 -2.27 -14.95
N ASN A 5 4.83 -1.59 -14.61
CA ASN A 5 4.91 -0.29 -13.97
C ASN A 5 5.55 -0.47 -12.58
N VAL A 6 6.39 0.48 -12.19
CA VAL A 6 7.08 0.46 -10.88
C VAL A 6 6.08 0.34 -9.73
N LEU A 7 4.87 0.89 -9.91
CA LEU A 7 3.76 0.77 -8.96
C LEU A 7 3.29 -0.68 -8.80
N THR A 8 3.13 -1.42 -9.89
CA THR A 8 2.69 -2.81 -9.87
C THR A 8 3.74 -3.71 -9.21
N SER A 9 5.02 -3.49 -9.52
CA SER A 9 6.12 -4.21 -8.87
C SER A 9 6.25 -3.86 -7.37
N ALA A 10 6.08 -2.58 -7.01
CA ALA A 10 6.11 -2.16 -5.60
C ALA A 10 4.95 -2.76 -4.82
N PHE A 11 3.75 -2.79 -5.40
CA PHE A 11 2.59 -3.41 -4.78
C PHE A 11 2.79 -4.92 -4.58
N SER A 12 3.30 -5.63 -5.59
CA SER A 12 3.64 -7.04 -5.47
C SER A 12 4.67 -7.29 -4.36
N LEU A 13 5.66 -6.41 -4.21
CA LEU A 13 6.65 -6.51 -3.14
C LEU A 13 6.06 -6.18 -1.76
N MET A 14 5.12 -5.24 -1.68
CA MET A 14 4.42 -4.91 -0.43
C MET A 14 3.57 -6.07 0.07
N SER A 15 2.94 -6.83 -0.83
CA SER A 15 2.18 -8.03 -0.45
C SER A 15 3.03 -9.04 0.34
N THR A 16 4.34 -9.05 0.11
CA THR A 16 5.30 -9.90 0.84
C THR A 16 5.99 -9.17 1.99
N SER A 17 6.33 -7.88 1.84
CA SER A 17 7.09 -7.11 2.86
C SER A 17 6.22 -6.58 4.00
N CYS A 18 4.99 -6.17 3.72
CA CYS A 18 4.08 -5.56 4.70
C CYS A 18 2.62 -5.97 4.47
N PRO A 19 2.32 -7.29 4.49
CA PRO A 19 0.96 -7.78 4.35
C PRO A 19 0.03 -7.27 5.47
N LYS A 20 0.60 -7.01 6.66
CA LYS A 20 -0.15 -6.48 7.81
C LYS A 20 -0.67 -5.07 7.54
N ASP A 21 0.16 -4.15 7.05
CA ASP A 21 -0.25 -2.77 6.77
C ASP A 21 -1.30 -2.70 5.65
N ILE A 22 -1.15 -3.53 4.60
CA ILE A 22 -2.15 -3.65 3.53
C ILE A 22 -3.48 -4.12 4.11
N THR A 23 -3.46 -5.18 4.92
CA THR A 23 -4.67 -5.76 5.51
C THR A 23 -5.34 -4.77 6.46
N THR A 24 -4.57 -4.04 7.27
CA THR A 24 -5.12 -3.05 8.20
C THR A 24 -5.78 -1.89 7.46
N TYR A 25 -5.14 -1.36 6.40
CA TYR A 25 -5.75 -0.33 5.56
C TYR A 25 -7.00 -0.83 4.84
N ALA A 26 -6.95 -2.03 4.26
CA ALA A 26 -8.09 -2.65 3.59
C ALA A 26 -9.27 -2.86 4.55
N LYS A 27 -9.01 -3.30 5.79
CA LYS A 27 -10.04 -3.43 6.82
C LYS A 27 -10.70 -2.10 7.14
N CYS A 28 -9.92 -1.04 7.34
CA CYS A 28 -10.50 0.29 7.58
C CYS A 28 -11.35 0.77 6.40
N VAL A 29 -10.87 0.59 5.16
CA VAL A 29 -11.61 0.97 3.96
C VAL A 29 -12.92 0.19 3.85
N LEU A 30 -12.89 -1.12 4.07
CA LEU A 30 -14.09 -1.97 4.03
C LEU A 30 -15.09 -1.61 5.12
N ASP A 31 -14.62 -1.34 6.34
CA ASP A 31 -15.46 -0.93 7.46
C ASP A 31 -16.16 0.41 7.17
N ASN A 32 -15.41 1.41 6.72
CA ASN A 32 -15.96 2.72 6.38
C ASN A 32 -16.86 2.70 5.13
N HIS A 33 -16.52 1.87 4.14
CA HIS A 33 -17.36 1.64 2.97
C HIS A 33 -18.70 0.98 3.36
N THR A 34 -18.66 0.03 4.29
CA THR A 34 -19.87 -0.64 4.81
C THR A 34 -20.73 0.33 5.63
N ASN A 35 -20.09 1.21 6.40
CA ASN A 35 -20.75 2.28 7.17
C ASN A 35 -21.23 3.46 6.31
N GLY A 36 -21.06 3.41 4.98
CA GLY A 36 -21.54 4.44 4.05
C GLY A 36 -20.79 5.78 4.11
N SER A 37 -19.64 5.82 4.79
CA SER A 37 -18.86 7.04 5.00
C SER A 37 -17.40 6.79 4.66
N LEU A 38 -17.10 6.65 3.36
CA LEU A 38 -15.73 6.57 2.87
C LEU A 38 -15.20 7.98 2.56
N GLU A 39 -14.94 8.77 3.59
CA GLU A 39 -14.39 10.11 3.43
C GLU A 39 -12.85 10.13 3.43
N GLN A 40 -12.30 11.18 2.80
CA GLN A 40 -10.87 11.42 2.75
C GLN A 40 -10.36 11.80 4.14
N GLY A 41 -9.91 10.81 4.91
CA GLY A 41 -9.41 11.01 6.27
C GLY A 41 -9.63 9.81 7.19
N ASN A 42 -10.66 9.01 6.95
CA ASN A 42 -11.10 7.94 7.86
C ASN A 42 -10.01 6.89 8.11
N CYS A 43 -9.25 6.55 7.07
CA CYS A 43 -8.17 5.56 7.13
C CYS A 43 -6.79 6.22 7.01
N GLN A 44 -6.65 7.51 7.31
CA GLN A 44 -5.41 8.26 7.05
C GLN A 44 -4.23 7.71 7.86
N LYS A 45 -4.48 7.21 9.07
CA LYS A 45 -3.46 6.58 9.92
C LYS A 45 -2.94 5.27 9.33
N GLU A 46 -3.85 4.38 8.91
CA GLU A 46 -3.50 3.12 8.27
C GLU A 46 -2.83 3.37 6.91
N PHE A 47 -3.31 4.37 6.18
CA PHE A 47 -2.72 4.79 4.91
C PHE A 47 -1.30 5.33 5.10
N ALA A 48 -1.02 6.08 6.17
CA ALA A 48 0.32 6.58 6.45
C ALA A 48 1.30 5.43 6.73
N ALA A 49 0.87 4.39 7.44
CA ALA A 49 1.66 3.18 7.67
C ALA A 49 1.91 2.41 6.36
N LEU A 50 0.85 2.22 5.57
CA LEU A 50 0.93 1.59 4.25
C LEU A 50 1.88 2.35 3.30
N ARG A 51 1.77 3.68 3.27
CA ARG A 51 2.60 4.56 2.44
C ARG A 51 4.07 4.53 2.84
N ARG A 52 4.38 4.40 4.14
CA ARG A 52 5.75 4.18 4.62
C ARG A 52 6.33 2.88 4.08
N CYS A 53 5.56 1.79 4.11
CA CYS A 53 6.03 0.54 3.52
C CYS A 53 6.20 0.65 2.00
N PHE A 54 5.24 1.27 1.31
CA PHE A 54 5.32 1.49 -0.13
C PHE A 54 6.60 2.24 -0.52
N ASP A 55 6.95 3.31 0.20
CA ASP A 55 8.17 4.07 -0.09
C ASP A 55 9.44 3.24 0.13
N GLN A 56 9.47 2.38 1.16
CA GLN A 56 10.57 1.43 1.37
C GLN A 56 10.66 0.39 0.25
N CYS A 57 9.54 -0.19 -0.18
CA CYS A 57 9.48 -1.15 -1.28
C CYS A 57 9.93 -0.50 -2.60
N ARG A 58 9.46 0.72 -2.86
CA ARG A 58 9.86 1.51 -4.03
C ARG A 58 11.35 1.84 -4.01
N LYS A 59 11.91 2.19 -2.84
CA LYS A 59 13.36 2.40 -2.66
C LYS A 59 14.15 1.12 -2.93
N LYS A 60 13.70 -0.04 -2.45
CA LYS A 60 14.33 -1.33 -2.76
C LYS A 60 14.33 -1.63 -4.26
N LEU A 61 13.22 -1.37 -4.95
CA LEU A 61 13.11 -1.58 -6.40
C LEU A 61 13.95 -0.61 -7.23
N ARG A 62 14.14 0.64 -6.77
CA ARG A 62 15.04 1.60 -7.42
C ARG A 62 16.51 1.41 -7.04
N GLY A 63 16.78 0.84 -5.86
CA GLY A 63 18.11 0.63 -5.29
C GLY A 63 18.74 -0.72 -5.59
N GLY A 64 18.03 -1.65 -6.26
CA GLY A 64 18.53 -2.97 -6.67
C GLY A 64 19.54 -2.95 -7.84
N LYS A 65 20.38 -1.92 -7.91
CA LYS A 65 21.55 -1.83 -8.80
C LYS A 65 22.78 -1.69 -7.90
N ARG A 66 23.16 -2.78 -7.22
CA ARG A 66 24.49 -2.97 -6.65
C ARG A 66 24.92 -4.39 -6.93
#